data_AF-A0A8S9PTE1-F1
#
_entry.id   AF-A0A8S9PTE1-F1
#
_cell.length_a   1.000
_cell.length_b   1.000
_cell.length_c   1.000
_cell.angle_alpha   90.00
_cell.angle_beta   90.00
_cell.angle_gamma   90.00
#
_symmetry.space_group_name_H-M   'P 1'
#
loop_
_entity.id
_entity.type
_entity.pdbx_description
1 polymer ?
#
loop_
_entity_poly.entity_id
_entity_poly.type
_entity_poly.pdbx_seq_one_letter_code
_entity_poly.pdbx_strand_id
1 'polypeptide(L)'
;MSSSNYFRSWIDRPHLDPNTRLVTEEYQRGITEFMGLVHRQPEAKTEKNDGEPVDDLALMKRTYTNQKTGHIDDGLVREVVTLVQTQVQDEVSQLQTEDDDSTASTNLSRFRINEIVESLKDKDDRISLLETQMVAQQAGYEAQKRLNQQMMEMMQRMYPNEVFPNVQDP
;
A
#
# COMPACT_ATOMS: atom_id res chain seq x y z
N MET A 1 -12.48 -32.24 22.54
CA MET A 1 -11.81 -30.91 22.62
C MET A 1 -12.84 -29.86 22.20
N SER A 2 -12.97 -28.75 22.92
CA SER A 2 -13.83 -27.64 22.49
C SER A 2 -13.25 -27.02 21.21
N SER A 3 -14.08 -26.65 20.23
CA SER A 3 -13.65 -26.00 18.99
C SER A 3 -12.79 -24.76 19.26
N SER A 4 -13.06 -24.05 20.36
CA SER A 4 -12.25 -22.92 20.83
C SER A 4 -10.79 -23.30 21.13
N ASN A 5 -10.54 -24.48 21.73
CA ASN A 5 -9.18 -24.94 22.06
C ASN A 5 -8.38 -25.42 20.83
N TYR A 6 -9.08 -25.90 19.79
CA TYR A 6 -8.44 -26.23 18.51
C TYR A 6 -7.93 -24.97 17.80
N PHE A 7 -8.78 -23.94 17.68
CA PHE A 7 -8.39 -22.68 17.04
C PHE A 7 -7.30 -21.93 17.81
N ARG A 8 -7.29 -22.00 19.15
CA ARG A 8 -6.19 -21.49 19.99
C ARG A 8 -4.86 -22.12 19.64
N SER A 9 -4.78 -23.45 19.73
CA SER A 9 -3.55 -24.21 19.47
C SER A 9 -3.09 -24.11 18.01
N TRP A 10 -4.00 -23.74 17.10
CA TRP A 10 -3.69 -23.49 15.71
C TRP A 10 -3.11 -22.09 15.51
N ILE A 11 -3.74 -21.01 16.01
CA ILE A 11 -3.25 -19.62 15.89
C ILE A 11 -1.84 -19.43 16.47
N ASP A 12 -1.47 -20.16 17.51
CA ASP A 12 -0.15 -20.05 18.16
C ASP A 12 0.99 -20.74 17.38
N ARG A 13 0.70 -21.47 16.29
CA ARG A 13 1.72 -22.15 15.50
C ARG A 13 2.38 -21.23 14.48
N PRO A 14 3.65 -21.48 14.10
CA PRO A 14 4.27 -20.78 12.99
C PRO A 14 3.51 -21.09 11.70
N HIS A 15 2.89 -20.05 11.13
CA HIS A 15 2.04 -20.14 9.94
C HIS A 15 2.82 -20.04 8.63
N LEU A 16 4.05 -19.53 8.73
CA LEU A 16 5.01 -19.47 7.64
C LEU A 16 5.98 -20.62 7.80
N ASP A 17 6.18 -21.37 6.72
CA ASP A 17 7.25 -22.34 6.64
C ASP A 17 8.60 -21.60 6.80
N PRO A 18 9.48 -22.04 7.72
CA PRO A 18 10.71 -21.32 8.05
C PRO A 18 11.74 -21.30 6.91
N ASN A 19 11.63 -22.19 5.94
CA ASN A 19 12.56 -22.29 4.80
C ASN A 19 12.06 -21.53 3.57
N THR A 20 10.75 -21.49 3.37
CA THR A 20 10.13 -20.90 2.16
C THR A 20 9.44 -19.57 2.45
N ARG A 21 9.19 -19.24 3.72
CA ARG A 21 8.37 -18.10 4.16
C ARG A 21 7.00 -18.05 3.49
N LEU A 22 6.51 -19.21 3.03
CA LEU A 22 5.19 -19.39 2.46
C LEU A 22 4.23 -19.89 3.52
N VAL A 23 2.97 -19.56 3.36
CA VAL A 23 1.90 -20.00 4.25
C VAL A 23 1.75 -21.52 4.16
N THR A 24 1.68 -22.20 5.31
CA THR A 24 1.51 -23.66 5.37
C THR A 24 0.11 -24.09 4.93
N GLU A 25 -0.01 -25.26 4.30
CA GLU A 25 -1.32 -25.84 3.90
C GLU A 25 -2.26 -26.04 5.11
N GLU A 26 -1.68 -26.38 6.26
CA GLU A 26 -2.39 -26.52 7.53
C GLU A 26 -3.03 -25.19 7.99
N TYR A 27 -2.36 -24.07 7.75
CA TYR A 27 -2.94 -22.75 7.99
C TYR A 27 -4.07 -22.45 7.00
N GLN A 28 -3.88 -22.70 5.71
CA GLN A 28 -4.95 -22.48 4.73
C GLN A 28 -6.21 -23.30 5.03
N ARG A 29 -6.03 -24.55 5.49
CA ARG A 29 -7.13 -25.42 5.91
C ARG A 29 -7.87 -24.87 7.12
N GLY A 30 -7.15 -24.42 8.15
CA GLY A 30 -7.75 -23.82 9.34
C GLY A 30 -8.53 -22.53 9.04
N ILE A 31 -8.06 -21.69 8.10
CA ILE A 31 -8.79 -20.51 7.62
C ILE A 31 -10.12 -20.89 6.98
N THR A 32 -10.12 -21.94 6.16
CA THR A 32 -11.32 -22.39 5.47
C THR A 32 -12.36 -22.94 6.46
N GLU A 33 -11.92 -23.71 7.45
CA GLU A 33 -12.77 -24.23 8.52
C GLU A 33 -13.37 -23.11 9.38
N PHE A 34 -12.57 -22.11 9.74
CA PHE A 34 -13.01 -20.95 10.51
C PHE A 34 -14.02 -20.08 9.74
N MET A 35 -13.72 -19.76 8.47
CA MET A 35 -14.62 -18.98 7.61
C MET A 35 -15.95 -19.69 7.36
N GLY A 36 -15.95 -21.03 7.27
CA GLY A 36 -17.19 -21.83 7.18
C GLY A 36 -18.04 -21.79 8.45
N LEU A 37 -17.43 -21.52 9.61
CA LEU A 37 -18.13 -21.33 10.87
C LEU A 37 -18.72 -19.92 10.98
N VAL A 38 -17.95 -18.91 10.56
CA VAL A 38 -18.33 -17.50 10.55
C VAL A 38 -19.45 -17.22 9.53
N HIS A 39 -19.34 -17.70 8.30
CA HIS A 39 -20.35 -17.47 7.23
C HIS A 39 -21.73 -18.04 7.53
N ARG A 40 -21.85 -18.88 8.56
CA ARG A 40 -23.15 -19.36 9.06
C ARG A 40 -23.91 -18.27 9.82
N GLN A 41 -23.32 -17.09 10.03
CA GLN A 41 -23.93 -15.88 10.60
C GLN A 41 -24.45 -14.95 9.49
N PRO A 42 -25.68 -14.38 9.59
CA PRO A 42 -26.19 -13.42 8.62
C PRO A 42 -25.78 -11.98 8.97
N GLU A 43 -24.98 -11.31 8.14
CA GLU A 43 -24.73 -9.85 8.26
C GLU A 43 -25.11 -9.06 6.99
N ALA A 44 -25.68 -7.89 7.23
CA ALA A 44 -26.34 -7.03 6.26
C ALA A 44 -25.40 -5.97 5.63
N LYS A 45 -25.49 -5.90 4.30
CA LYS A 45 -25.29 -4.79 3.35
C LYS A 45 -24.65 -3.48 3.85
N THR A 46 -23.56 -3.09 3.19
CA THR A 46 -23.11 -1.69 3.09
C THR A 46 -23.26 -1.21 1.64
N GLU A 47 -24.12 -0.20 1.48
CA GLU A 47 -24.45 0.53 0.26
C GLU A 47 -23.29 1.48 -0.11
N LYS A 48 -22.85 1.45 -1.37
CA LYS A 48 -21.74 2.25 -1.90
C LYS A 48 -22.32 3.52 -2.51
N ASN A 49 -21.84 4.70 -2.10
CA ASN A 49 -22.16 5.97 -2.73
C ASN A 49 -21.40 6.13 -4.05
N ASP A 50 -22.09 6.71 -5.01
CA ASP A 50 -21.75 6.77 -6.44
C ASP A 50 -20.65 7.80 -6.71
N GLY A 51 -19.61 7.36 -7.42
CA GLY A 51 -18.37 8.11 -7.65
C GLY A 51 -18.47 9.16 -8.75
N GLU A 52 -18.52 10.42 -8.35
CA GLU A 52 -17.98 11.53 -9.15
C GLU A 52 -16.57 11.89 -8.62
N PRO A 53 -15.56 12.03 -9.49
CA PRO A 53 -14.23 12.45 -9.07
C PRO A 53 -14.29 13.91 -8.62
N VAL A 54 -14.04 14.12 -7.32
CA VAL A 54 -14.00 15.45 -6.72
C VAL A 54 -12.72 16.17 -7.18
N ASP A 55 -12.87 17.36 -7.76
CA ASP A 55 -11.74 18.26 -8.02
C ASP A 55 -11.29 18.87 -6.68
N ASP A 56 -10.27 18.24 -6.09
CA ASP A 56 -9.77 18.56 -4.76
C ASP A 56 -9.22 20.00 -4.66
N LEU A 57 -8.66 20.54 -5.76
CA LEU A 57 -8.13 21.91 -5.77
C LEU A 57 -9.26 22.93 -5.84
N ALA A 58 -10.31 22.67 -6.62
CA ALA A 58 -11.51 23.50 -6.64
C ALA A 58 -12.26 23.45 -5.30
N LEU A 59 -12.34 22.27 -4.69
CA LEU A 59 -12.94 22.09 -3.37
C LEU A 59 -12.16 22.86 -2.30
N MET A 60 -10.83 22.73 -2.28
CA MET A 60 -9.96 23.44 -1.34
C MET A 60 -10.05 24.96 -1.49
N LYS A 61 -10.07 25.49 -2.71
CA LYS A 61 -10.31 26.92 -2.95
C LYS A 61 -11.65 27.37 -2.38
N ARG A 62 -12.72 26.60 -2.63
CA ARG A 62 -14.07 26.96 -2.22
C ARG A 62 -14.27 26.93 -0.70
N THR A 63 -13.64 25.99 0.00
CA THR A 63 -13.83 25.82 1.45
C THR A 63 -13.12 26.90 2.27
N TYR A 64 -11.96 27.38 1.83
CA TYR A 64 -11.14 28.34 2.58
C TYR A 64 -11.23 29.79 2.08
N THR A 65 -12.02 30.05 1.04
CA THR A 65 -12.29 31.42 0.57
C THR A 65 -13.35 32.10 1.45
N ASN A 66 -13.03 33.26 2.00
CA ASN A 66 -13.97 34.07 2.76
C ASN A 66 -14.93 34.79 1.79
N GLN A 67 -16.23 34.55 1.96
CA GLN A 67 -17.27 35.09 1.07
C GLN A 67 -17.42 36.62 1.14
N LYS A 68 -16.93 37.27 2.20
CA LYS A 68 -16.98 38.73 2.33
C LYS A 68 -15.84 39.44 1.59
N THR A 69 -14.68 38.79 1.49
CA THR A 69 -13.46 39.37 0.89
C THR A 69 -13.13 38.78 -0.47
N GLY A 70 -13.63 37.57 -0.79
CA GLY A 70 -13.34 36.84 -2.02
C GLY A 70 -11.96 36.20 -2.07
N HIS A 71 -11.22 36.21 -0.95
CA HIS A 71 -9.85 35.71 -0.87
C HIS A 71 -9.73 34.53 0.10
N ILE A 72 -8.69 33.71 -0.10
CA ILE A 72 -8.33 32.66 0.83
C ILE A 72 -7.63 33.31 2.03
N ASP A 73 -8.32 33.28 3.17
CA ASP A 73 -7.84 33.91 4.41
C ASP A 73 -6.76 33.05 5.09
N ASP A 74 -6.83 31.73 4.91
CA ASP A 74 -5.80 30.81 5.42
C ASP A 74 -4.50 30.96 4.63
N GLY A 75 -3.44 31.38 5.33
CA GLY A 75 -2.14 31.68 4.71
C GLY A 75 -1.48 30.46 4.05
N LEU A 76 -1.62 29.28 4.64
CA LEU A 76 -1.03 28.05 4.12
C LEU A 76 -1.79 27.56 2.89
N VAL A 77 -3.12 27.56 2.95
CA VAL A 77 -3.95 27.17 1.80
C VAL A 77 -3.73 28.10 0.61
N ARG A 78 -3.55 29.40 0.87
CA ARG A 78 -3.22 30.38 -0.17
C ARG A 78 -1.86 30.08 -0.83
N GLU A 79 -0.82 29.81 -0.05
CA GLU A 79 0.50 29.45 -0.58
C GLU A 79 0.47 28.16 -1.39
N VAL A 80 -0.20 27.11 -0.90
CA VAL A 80 -0.33 25.83 -1.61
C VAL A 80 -1.06 26.02 -2.95
N VAL A 81 -2.17 26.76 -2.96
CA VAL A 81 -2.93 27.04 -4.18
C VAL A 81 -2.10 27.83 -5.20
N THR A 82 -1.36 28.84 -4.75
CA THR A 82 -0.49 29.64 -5.63
C THR A 82 0.67 28.82 -6.17
N LEU A 83 1.35 28.04 -5.32
CA LEU A 83 2.47 27.19 -5.74
C LEU A 83 2.05 26.20 -6.82
N VAL A 84 0.94 25.49 -6.61
CA VAL A 84 0.40 24.53 -7.58
C VAL A 84 0.02 25.20 -8.90
N GLN A 85 -0.56 26.41 -8.86
CA GLN A 85 -0.89 27.14 -10.09
C GLN A 85 0.34 27.64 -10.84
N THR A 86 1.35 28.15 -10.14
CA THR A 86 2.60 28.64 -10.75
C THR A 86 3.40 27.48 -11.35
N GLN A 87 3.50 26.35 -10.65
CA GLN A 87 4.26 25.20 -11.12
C GLN A 87 3.67 24.58 -12.40
N VAL A 88 2.33 24.49 -12.51
CA VAL A 88 1.66 24.04 -13.74
C VAL A 88 1.97 24.97 -14.92
N GLN A 89 2.18 26.27 -14.69
CA GLN A 89 2.46 27.24 -15.73
C GLN A 89 3.93 27.28 -16.15
N ASP A 90 4.85 27.04 -15.20
CA ASP A 90 6.29 26.97 -15.45
C ASP A 90 6.68 25.67 -16.18
N GLU A 91 6.00 24.56 -15.90
CA GLU A 91 6.20 23.29 -16.63
C GLU A 91 5.74 23.40 -18.09
N VAL A 92 4.66 24.15 -18.37
CA VAL A 92 4.19 24.41 -19.75
C VAL A 92 5.18 25.29 -20.54
N SER A 93 5.96 26.12 -19.84
CA SER A 93 6.92 27.05 -20.46
C SER A 93 8.30 26.41 -20.75
N GLN A 94 8.64 25.31 -20.07
CA GLN A 94 9.97 24.67 -20.17
C GLN A 94 10.14 23.68 -21.34
N LEU A 95 9.09 23.41 -22.14
CA LEU A 95 9.17 22.53 -23.32
C LEU A 95 9.71 23.21 -24.59
N GLN A 96 10.20 24.46 -24.51
CA GLN A 96 10.74 25.22 -25.63
C GLN A 96 12.18 25.72 -25.38
N THR A 97 13.19 24.84 -25.40
CA THR A 97 14.58 25.25 -25.74
C THR A 97 15.32 24.08 -26.40
N GLU A 98 15.60 24.25 -27.69
CA GLU A 98 16.57 23.49 -28.49
C GLU A 98 17.98 24.00 -28.17
N ASP A 99 18.98 23.11 -28.10
CA ASP A 99 20.43 23.32 -28.31
C ASP A 99 21.21 22.17 -27.64
N ASP A 100 22.33 21.65 -28.10
CA ASP A 100 23.05 21.65 -29.37
C ASP A 100 24.11 20.53 -29.20
N ASP A 101 24.36 19.77 -30.25
CA ASP A 101 25.02 18.45 -30.25
C ASP A 101 26.54 18.61 -30.45
N SER A 102 27.38 17.94 -29.65
CA SER A 102 28.84 18.00 -29.80
C SER A 102 29.52 16.62 -29.76
N THR A 103 30.13 16.28 -30.89
CA THR A 103 30.43 14.91 -31.33
C THR A 103 31.90 14.80 -31.78
N ALA A 104 32.89 14.59 -30.90
CA ALA A 104 34.28 14.41 -31.39
C ALA A 104 35.34 13.73 -30.49
N SER A 105 35.04 13.13 -29.33
CA SER A 105 36.05 12.42 -28.51
C SER A 105 35.69 10.95 -28.23
N THR A 106 34.64 10.46 -28.89
CA THR A 106 33.64 9.73 -28.15
C THR A 106 33.66 8.22 -28.34
N ASN A 107 34.34 7.63 -29.33
CA ASN A 107 34.03 6.23 -29.71
C ASN A 107 34.62 5.15 -28.76
N LEU A 108 35.84 5.30 -28.26
CA LEU A 108 36.43 4.33 -27.31
C LEU A 108 35.85 4.47 -25.89
N SER A 109 35.53 5.70 -25.49
CA SER A 109 34.79 5.99 -24.27
C SER A 109 33.33 5.53 -24.38
N ARG A 110 32.63 5.76 -25.50
CA ARG A 110 31.24 5.32 -25.73
C ARG A 110 31.09 3.82 -25.62
N PHE A 111 32.00 3.03 -26.19
CA PHE A 111 31.88 1.57 -26.12
C PHE A 111 31.93 1.07 -24.67
N ARG A 112 32.89 1.54 -23.86
CA ARG A 112 32.98 1.18 -22.43
C ARG A 112 31.82 1.76 -21.61
N ILE A 113 31.39 2.98 -21.93
CA ILE A 113 30.24 3.63 -21.31
C ILE A 113 28.98 2.81 -21.58
N ASN A 114 28.76 2.34 -22.81
CA ASN A 114 27.59 1.54 -23.18
C ASN A 114 27.58 0.19 -22.44
N GLU A 115 28.73 -0.48 -22.30
CA GLU A 115 28.83 -1.73 -21.54
C GLU A 115 28.52 -1.52 -20.04
N ILE A 116 29.01 -0.42 -19.46
CA ILE A 116 28.70 -0.04 -18.08
C ILE A 116 27.22 0.29 -17.92
N VAL A 117 26.64 1.06 -18.84
CA VAL A 117 25.22 1.44 -18.83
C VAL A 117 24.33 0.20 -18.92
N GLU A 118 24.63 -0.74 -19.81
CA GLU A 118 23.88 -1.99 -19.93
C GLU A 118 23.97 -2.84 -18.66
N SER A 119 25.18 -2.96 -18.07
CA SER A 119 25.37 -3.67 -16.80
C SER A 119 24.65 -3.00 -15.63
N LEU A 120 24.55 -1.67 -15.62
CA LEU A 120 23.80 -0.94 -14.61
C LEU A 120 22.30 -1.17 -14.78
N LYS A 121 21.80 -1.20 -16.01
CA LYS A 121 20.39 -1.48 -16.29
C LYS A 121 19.97 -2.87 -15.83
N ASP A 122 20.76 -3.91 -16.10
CA ASP A 122 20.50 -5.27 -15.57
C ASP A 122 20.47 -5.31 -14.03
N LYS A 123 21.38 -4.56 -13.39
CA LYS A 123 21.40 -4.46 -11.92
C LYS A 123 20.19 -3.68 -11.38
N ASP A 124 19.77 -2.62 -12.08
CA ASP A 124 18.59 -1.83 -11.74
C ASP A 124 17.32 -2.67 -11.85
N ASP A 125 17.18 -3.44 -12.93
CA ASP A 125 16.09 -4.39 -13.13
C ASP A 125 16.05 -5.46 -12.02
N ARG A 126 17.23 -5.98 -11.61
CA ARG A 126 17.34 -6.93 -10.50
C ARG A 126 16.99 -6.31 -9.14
N ILE A 127 17.37 -5.06 -8.90
CA ILE A 127 17.01 -4.34 -7.66
C ILE A 127 15.50 -4.13 -7.62
N SER A 128 14.91 -3.65 -8.72
CA SER A 128 13.46 -3.46 -8.85
C SER A 128 12.68 -4.76 -8.61
N LEU A 129 13.17 -5.88 -9.15
CA LEU A 129 12.57 -7.20 -8.89
C LEU A 129 12.65 -7.61 -7.41
N LEU A 130 13.79 -7.39 -6.75
CA LEU A 130 13.96 -7.71 -5.34
C LEU A 130 13.11 -6.82 -4.43
N GLU A 131 13.00 -5.53 -4.73
CA GLU A 131 12.12 -4.60 -4.02
C GLU A 131 10.66 -5.02 -4.14
N THR A 132 10.23 -5.34 -5.37
CA THR A 132 8.88 -5.85 -5.62
C THR A 132 8.61 -7.13 -4.82
N GLN A 133 9.57 -8.06 -4.76
CA GLN A 133 9.44 -9.29 -3.99
C GLN A 133 9.37 -9.02 -2.48
N MET A 134 10.15 -8.08 -1.94
CA MET A 134 10.09 -7.69 -0.53
C MET A 134 8.76 -7.05 -0.18
N VAL A 135 8.28 -6.11 -1.00
CA VAL A 135 6.98 -5.46 -0.81
C VAL A 135 5.86 -6.49 -0.86
N ALA A 136 5.90 -7.43 -1.81
CA ALA A 136 4.92 -8.51 -1.90
C ALA A 136 4.96 -9.43 -0.65
N GLN A 137 6.15 -9.75 -0.15
CA GLN A 137 6.32 -10.55 1.08
C GLN A 137 5.80 -9.80 2.31
N GLN A 138 6.08 -8.50 2.43
CA GLN A 138 5.58 -7.68 3.52
C GLN A 138 4.06 -7.54 3.47
N ALA A 139 3.50 -7.25 2.29
CA ALA A 139 2.05 -7.20 2.10
C ALA A 139 1.39 -8.53 2.46
N GLY A 140 2.01 -9.67 2.11
CA GLY A 140 1.55 -10.99 2.50
C GLY A 140 1.55 -11.20 4.02
N TYR A 141 2.63 -10.79 4.71
CA TYR A 141 2.73 -10.85 6.16
C TYR A 141 1.73 -9.92 6.87
N GLU A 142 1.54 -8.70 6.37
CA GLU A 142 0.57 -7.76 6.94
C GLU A 142 -0.88 -8.21 6.72
N ALA A 143 -1.21 -8.71 5.53
CA ALA A 143 -2.54 -9.27 5.23
C ALA A 143 -2.86 -10.45 6.16
N GLN A 144 -1.86 -11.30 6.42
CA GLN A 144 -1.94 -12.41 7.35
C GLN A 144 -2.18 -11.95 8.79
N LYS A 145 -1.43 -10.95 9.27
CA LYS A 145 -1.62 -10.37 10.61
C LYS A 145 -3.01 -9.77 10.77
N ARG A 146 -3.50 -9.05 9.75
CA ARG A 146 -4.84 -8.47 9.74
C ARG A 146 -5.93 -9.55 9.77
N LEU A 147 -5.74 -10.64 9.03
CA LEU A 147 -6.64 -11.79 9.06
C LEU A 147 -6.69 -12.44 10.45
N ASN A 148 -5.52 -12.67 11.07
CA ASN A 148 -5.43 -13.19 12.43
C ASN A 148 -6.15 -12.31 13.45
N GLN A 149 -6.01 -10.99 13.33
CA GLN A 149 -6.72 -10.03 14.17
C GLN A 149 -8.24 -10.14 13.98
N GLN A 150 -8.73 -10.19 12.74
CA GLN A 150 -10.15 -10.34 12.45
C GLN A 150 -10.72 -11.66 12.99
N MET A 151 -9.96 -12.76 12.86
CA MET A 151 -10.34 -14.04 13.44
C MET A 151 -10.46 -13.96 14.96
N MET A 152 -9.53 -13.28 15.62
CA MET A 152 -9.59 -13.06 17.06
C MET A 152 -10.83 -12.26 17.48
N GLU A 153 -11.18 -11.19 16.77
CA GLU A 153 -12.38 -10.40 17.04
C GLU A 153 -13.68 -11.21 16.83
N MET A 154 -13.73 -12.02 15.78
CA MET A 154 -14.85 -12.93 15.52
C MET A 154 -14.96 -14.01 16.60
N MET A 155 -13.84 -14.56 17.07
CA MET A 155 -13.81 -15.50 18.18
C MET A 155 -14.28 -14.87 19.50
N GLN A 156 -13.87 -13.63 19.79
CA GLN A 156 -14.33 -12.88 20.97
C GLN A 156 -15.84 -12.64 20.95
N ARG A 157 -16.42 -12.34 19.77
CA ARG A 157 -17.88 -12.22 19.60
C ARG A 157 -18.59 -13.55 19.80
N MET A 158 -17.99 -14.66 19.38
CA MET A 158 -18.58 -15.99 19.51
C MET A 158 -18.47 -16.55 20.94
N TYR A 159 -17.42 -16.20 21.68
CA TYR A 159 -17.14 -16.68 23.04
C TYR A 159 -16.80 -15.52 24.00
N PRO A 160 -17.78 -14.68 24.38
CA PRO A 160 -17.55 -13.45 25.15
C PRO A 160 -17.05 -13.69 26.59
N ASN A 161 -17.16 -14.92 27.10
CA ASN A 161 -16.73 -15.29 28.45
C ASN A 161 -15.29 -15.84 28.50
N GLU A 162 -14.62 -15.94 27.36
CA GLU A 162 -13.26 -16.48 27.29
C GLU A 162 -12.23 -15.36 27.07
N VAL A 163 -11.19 -15.32 27.91
CA VAL A 163 -10.07 -14.38 27.78
C VAL A 163 -9.09 -14.95 26.76
N PHE A 164 -8.89 -14.25 25.64
CA PHE A 164 -7.91 -14.63 24.62
C PHE A 164 -6.64 -13.80 24.81
N PRO A 165 -5.44 -14.41 24.84
CA PRO A 165 -4.18 -13.68 24.89
C PRO A 165 -4.02 -12.87 23.60
N ASN A 166 -3.47 -11.66 23.71
CA ASN A 166 -3.22 -10.79 22.57
C ASN A 166 -2.09 -11.40 21.72
N VAL A 167 -2.25 -11.46 20.39
CA VAL A 167 -1.16 -11.89 19.49
C VAL A 167 -0.17 -10.75 19.40
N GLN A 168 0.74 -10.67 20.37
CA GLN A 168 1.83 -9.72 20.35
C GLN A 168 2.92 -10.30 19.45
N ASP A 169 3.36 -9.54 18.45
CA ASP A 169 4.50 -9.96 17.62
C ASP A 169 5.74 -10.14 18.51
N PRO A 170 6.57 -11.17 18.27
CA PRO A 170 7.90 -11.26 18.86
C PRO A 170 8.83 -10.15 18.36
#